data_AF-A0A6S6TTJ3-F1
#
_entry.id   AF-A0A6S6TTJ3-F1
#
_cell.length_a   1.000
_cell.length_b   1.000
_cell.length_c   1.000
_cell.angle_alpha   90.00
_cell.angle_beta   90.00
_cell.angle_gamma   90.00
#
_symmetry.space_group_name_H-M   'P 1'
#
loop_
_entity.id
_entity.type
_entity.pdbx_description
1 polymer ?
#
loop_
_entity_poly.entity_id
_entity_poly.type
_entity_poly.pdbx_seq_one_letter_code
_entity_poly.pdbx_strand_id
1 'polypeptide(L)'
;MSISTIDKIIEIYERSELSMSKFAKILQKDRRTISSWIYKEINVTPKQETLKRISLFFRYPNEIWDEQCEKEEFFEMITTLPSKDVKIIEANREGRLKYILKNEDEQRLVIHPKFPASVYRDVITPQFYLQKENNKVKELKQKRIDKMLNYAYKSDEWHDIRSLLNFCFSEIGNRYTQEEKIATLELVVHTIHENYNKRLYLFDSFSKKIYGLDAMYTSVDIKNNIMFFKSPLESIFIEIRNKEIVEKIHRHFTLAKESPMHVKPSDAEKILQILISILKQNKTLIDAYTEINLQTSYGTLFKNNLSLSIQERL
;
A
#
# COMPACT_ATOMS: atom_id res chain seq x y z
N MET A 1 -7.35 -40.55 -9.59
CA MET A 1 -7.79 -41.31 -8.40
C MET A 1 -8.41 -40.27 -7.46
N SER A 2 -9.69 -40.38 -7.08
CA SER A 2 -10.32 -39.40 -6.20
C SER A 2 -9.76 -39.45 -4.78
N ILE A 3 -9.55 -38.28 -4.18
CA ILE A 3 -9.04 -38.12 -2.81
C ILE A 3 -10.22 -37.94 -1.84
N SER A 4 -10.20 -38.64 -0.70
CA SER A 4 -11.32 -38.59 0.24
C SER A 4 -11.47 -37.21 0.88
N THR A 5 -12.68 -36.85 1.32
CA THR A 5 -12.93 -35.56 1.99
C THR A 5 -12.05 -35.36 3.24
N ILE A 6 -11.79 -36.42 4.00
CA ILE A 6 -10.91 -36.35 5.17
C ILE A 6 -9.46 -36.11 4.73
N ASP A 7 -8.99 -36.80 3.70
CA ASP A 7 -7.64 -36.57 3.16
C ASP A 7 -7.47 -35.15 2.60
N LYS A 8 -8.50 -34.60 1.94
CA LYS A 8 -8.52 -33.19 1.50
C LYS A 8 -8.35 -32.22 2.67
N ILE A 9 -9.01 -32.48 3.80
CA ILE A 9 -8.91 -31.64 5.01
C ILE A 9 -7.54 -31.74 5.66
N ILE A 10 -6.96 -32.94 5.72
CA ILE A 10 -5.61 -33.18 6.25
C ILE A 10 -4.60 -32.38 5.44
N GLU A 11 -4.64 -32.49 4.12
CA GLU A 11 -3.73 -31.75 3.22
C GLU A 11 -3.86 -30.24 3.42
N ILE A 12 -5.09 -29.72 3.49
CA ILE A 12 -5.33 -28.29 3.74
C ILE A 12 -4.78 -27.86 5.11
N TYR A 13 -4.94 -28.68 6.15
CA TYR A 13 -4.40 -28.39 7.49
C TYR A 13 -2.87 -28.34 7.46
N GLU A 14 -2.22 -29.36 6.90
CA GLU A 14 -0.76 -29.45 6.82
C GLU A 14 -0.16 -28.27 6.05
N ARG A 15 -0.76 -27.89 4.91
CA ARG A 15 -0.33 -26.73 4.11
C ARG A 15 -0.60 -25.38 4.77
N SER A 16 -1.58 -25.30 5.67
CA SER A 16 -1.96 -24.02 6.28
C SER A 16 -0.94 -23.50 7.30
N GLU A 17 -0.05 -24.37 7.78
CA GLU A 17 0.88 -24.11 8.90
C GLU A 17 0.18 -23.57 10.17
N LEU A 18 -1.14 -23.76 10.28
CA LEU A 18 -1.92 -23.30 11.43
C LEU A 18 -1.79 -24.29 12.59
N SER A 19 -1.81 -23.77 13.82
CA SER A 19 -1.96 -24.64 14.98
C SER A 19 -3.34 -25.29 15.00
N MET A 20 -3.42 -26.52 15.50
CA MET A 20 -4.68 -27.27 15.68
C MET A 20 -5.78 -26.44 16.35
N SER A 21 -5.43 -25.65 17.37
CA SER A 21 -6.37 -24.77 18.08
C SER A 21 -6.92 -23.65 17.20
N LYS A 22 -6.07 -23.07 16.34
CA LYS A 22 -6.49 -22.00 15.42
C LYS A 22 -7.35 -22.57 14.28
N PHE A 23 -6.98 -23.73 13.75
CA PHE A 23 -7.76 -24.45 12.75
C PHE A 23 -9.15 -24.83 13.29
N ALA A 24 -9.23 -25.39 14.49
CA ALA A 24 -10.50 -25.72 15.16
C ALA A 24 -11.41 -24.49 15.37
N LYS A 25 -10.82 -23.35 15.76
CA LYS A 25 -11.55 -22.08 15.93
C LYS A 25 -12.16 -21.58 14.62
N ILE A 26 -11.43 -21.68 13.51
CA ILE A 26 -11.92 -21.29 12.17
C ILE A 26 -13.14 -22.15 11.78
N LEU A 27 -13.07 -23.44 12.06
CA LEU A 27 -14.12 -24.41 11.71
C LEU A 27 -15.29 -24.44 12.70
N GLN A 28 -15.19 -23.71 13.81
CA GLN A 28 -16.15 -23.75 14.93
C GLN A 28 -16.38 -25.19 15.41
N LYS A 29 -15.28 -25.92 15.60
CA LYS A 29 -15.26 -27.29 16.12
C LYS A 29 -14.34 -27.40 17.33
N ASP A 30 -14.57 -28.44 18.13
CA ASP A 30 -13.67 -28.77 19.22
C ASP A 30 -12.35 -29.30 18.69
N ARG A 31 -11.26 -28.96 19.37
CA ARG A 31 -9.91 -29.42 19.04
C ARG A 31 -9.82 -30.94 18.95
N ARG A 32 -10.55 -31.67 19.81
CA ARG A 32 -10.58 -33.14 19.81
C ARG A 32 -11.17 -33.69 18.51
N THR A 33 -12.22 -33.07 17.98
CA THR A 33 -12.86 -33.46 16.71
C THR A 33 -11.91 -33.26 15.53
N ILE A 34 -11.21 -32.12 15.48
CA ILE A 34 -10.20 -31.90 14.43
C ILE A 34 -9.06 -32.90 14.57
N SER A 35 -8.56 -33.12 15.78
CA SER A 35 -7.52 -34.11 16.06
C SER A 35 -7.89 -35.50 15.54
N SER A 36 -9.13 -35.96 15.80
CA SER A 36 -9.61 -37.26 15.33
C SER A 36 -9.72 -37.36 13.79
N TRP A 37 -9.93 -36.24 13.09
CA TRP A 37 -9.86 -36.21 11.62
C TRP A 37 -8.42 -36.27 11.12
N ILE A 38 -7.52 -35.47 11.72
CA ILE A 38 -6.11 -35.40 11.31
C ILE A 38 -5.38 -36.73 11.50
N TYR A 39 -5.63 -37.41 12.62
CA TYR A 39 -5.05 -38.73 12.91
C TYR A 39 -5.85 -39.90 12.35
N LYS A 40 -6.90 -39.64 11.56
CA LYS A 40 -7.79 -40.64 10.96
C LYS A 40 -8.39 -41.64 11.96
N GLU A 41 -8.61 -41.20 13.21
CA GLU A 41 -9.20 -42.00 14.28
C GLU A 41 -10.71 -42.23 14.06
N ILE A 42 -11.36 -41.34 13.30
CA ILE A 42 -12.76 -41.45 12.90
C ILE A 42 -12.91 -41.24 11.40
N ASN A 43 -13.84 -41.99 10.78
CA ASN A 43 -14.16 -41.87 9.36
C ASN A 43 -15.53 -41.21 9.13
N VAL A 44 -15.85 -40.20 9.96
CA VAL A 44 -17.13 -39.47 9.88
C VAL A 44 -16.96 -38.27 8.95
N THR A 45 -17.71 -38.25 7.86
CA THR A 45 -17.71 -37.15 6.89
C THR A 45 -18.16 -35.84 7.55
N PRO A 46 -17.36 -34.77 7.48
CA PRO A 46 -17.73 -33.47 8.05
C PRO A 46 -18.98 -32.89 7.40
N LYS A 47 -19.78 -32.16 8.18
CA LYS A 47 -20.99 -31.47 7.67
C LYS A 47 -20.60 -30.43 6.61
N GLN A 48 -21.47 -30.25 5.61
CA GLN A 48 -21.31 -29.24 4.54
C GLN A 48 -21.01 -27.83 5.05
N GLU A 49 -21.58 -27.42 6.19
CA GLU A 49 -21.25 -26.14 6.82
C GLU A 49 -19.76 -26.01 7.19
N THR A 50 -19.13 -27.11 7.63
CA THR A 50 -17.70 -27.15 7.97
C THR A 50 -16.85 -27.01 6.72
N LEU A 51 -17.22 -27.70 5.64
CA LEU A 51 -16.53 -27.61 4.34
C LEU A 51 -16.62 -26.19 3.76
N LYS A 52 -17.81 -25.58 3.82
CA LYS A 52 -18.01 -24.16 3.42
C LYS A 52 -17.14 -23.20 4.22
N ARG A 53 -16.92 -23.45 5.51
CA ARG A 53 -16.02 -22.62 6.34
C ARG A 53 -14.57 -22.75 5.91
N ILE A 54 -14.13 -23.96 5.53
CA ILE A 54 -12.79 -24.18 4.97
C ILE A 54 -12.65 -23.42 3.65
N SER A 55 -13.57 -23.63 2.70
CA SER A 55 -13.57 -22.92 1.42
C SER A 55 -13.61 -21.40 1.59
N LEU A 56 -14.42 -20.88 2.52
CA LEU A 56 -14.49 -19.45 2.79
C LEU A 56 -13.19 -18.89 3.38
N PHE A 57 -12.64 -19.57 4.39
CA PHE A 57 -11.45 -19.08 5.09
C PHE A 57 -10.20 -19.12 4.20
N PHE A 58 -10.00 -20.23 3.48
CA PHE A 58 -8.86 -20.43 2.60
C PHE A 58 -9.10 -19.96 1.16
N ARG A 59 -10.32 -19.50 0.86
CA ARG A 59 -10.75 -19.02 -0.48
C ARG A 59 -10.63 -20.07 -1.58
N TYR A 60 -10.83 -21.33 -1.23
CA TYR A 60 -10.87 -22.40 -2.22
C TYR A 60 -12.25 -22.46 -2.89
N PRO A 61 -12.32 -22.83 -4.19
CA PRO A 61 -13.59 -23.17 -4.84
C PRO A 61 -14.37 -24.22 -4.03
N ASN A 62 -15.70 -24.24 -4.12
CA ASN A 62 -16.49 -25.29 -3.44
C ASN A 62 -16.35 -26.64 -4.16
N GLU A 63 -16.01 -26.59 -5.45
CA GLU A 63 -15.76 -27.69 -6.36
C GLU A 63 -14.67 -28.65 -5.82
N ILE A 64 -13.76 -28.17 -4.97
CA ILE A 64 -12.77 -29.03 -4.31
C ILE A 64 -13.43 -30.14 -3.47
N TRP A 65 -14.69 -29.98 -3.07
CA TRP A 65 -15.41 -30.96 -2.25
C TRP A 65 -16.21 -31.97 -3.08
N ASP A 66 -16.32 -31.78 -4.39
CA ASP A 66 -17.11 -32.65 -5.25
C ASP A 66 -16.51 -34.05 -5.32
N GLU A 67 -17.36 -35.07 -5.40
CA GLU A 67 -16.95 -36.47 -5.49
C GLU A 67 -16.18 -36.76 -6.79
N GLN A 68 -16.42 -35.95 -7.83
CA GLN A 68 -15.77 -36.03 -9.13
C GLN A 68 -14.45 -35.24 -9.21
N CYS A 69 -14.10 -34.47 -8.18
CA CYS A 69 -12.86 -33.72 -8.15
C CYS A 69 -11.67 -34.68 -8.00
N GLU A 70 -10.90 -34.82 -9.07
CA GLU A 70 -9.73 -35.68 -9.14
C GLU A 70 -8.59 -35.15 -8.26
N LYS A 71 -7.69 -36.04 -7.83
CA LYS A 71 -6.60 -35.66 -6.93
C LYS A 71 -5.73 -34.56 -7.52
N GLU A 72 -5.33 -34.66 -8.79
CA GLU A 72 -4.52 -33.66 -9.47
C GLU A 72 -5.21 -32.29 -9.50
N GLU A 73 -6.51 -32.27 -9.81
CA GLU A 73 -7.34 -31.06 -9.85
C GLU A 73 -7.50 -30.43 -8.45
N PHE A 74 -7.71 -31.24 -7.42
CA PHE A 74 -7.72 -30.79 -6.03
C PHE A 74 -6.42 -30.09 -5.65
N PHE A 75 -5.28 -30.73 -5.93
CA PHE A 75 -3.96 -30.17 -5.64
C PHE A 75 -3.73 -28.87 -6.43
N GLU A 76 -4.10 -28.81 -7.70
CA GLU A 76 -4.04 -27.59 -8.50
C GLU A 76 -4.87 -26.46 -7.85
N MET A 77 -6.11 -26.72 -7.45
CA MET A 77 -7.00 -25.70 -6.88
C MET A 77 -6.54 -25.18 -5.51
N ILE A 78 -5.87 -25.99 -4.68
CA ILE A 78 -5.34 -25.54 -3.37
C ILE A 78 -3.91 -24.99 -3.45
N THR A 79 -3.19 -25.22 -4.56
CA THR A 79 -1.82 -24.72 -4.79
C THR A 79 -1.82 -23.43 -5.60
N THR A 80 -2.78 -23.26 -6.49
CA THR A 80 -2.85 -22.11 -7.37
C THR A 80 -3.39 -20.92 -6.59
N LEU A 81 -2.57 -19.87 -6.43
CA LEU A 81 -3.05 -18.56 -5.97
C LEU A 81 -4.32 -18.21 -6.75
N PRO A 82 -5.41 -17.73 -6.13
CA PRO A 82 -6.64 -17.40 -6.85
C PRO A 82 -6.34 -16.36 -7.94
N SER A 83 -6.17 -16.85 -9.17
CA SER A 83 -5.63 -16.11 -10.31
C SER A 83 -6.57 -15.03 -10.85
N LYS A 84 -7.85 -15.07 -10.43
CA LYS A 84 -8.85 -14.04 -10.74
C LYS A 84 -8.67 -12.77 -9.92
N ASP A 85 -8.20 -12.90 -8.69
CA ASP A 85 -8.18 -11.82 -7.71
C ASP A 85 -6.81 -11.17 -7.55
N VAL A 86 -5.74 -11.86 -7.93
CA VAL A 86 -4.36 -11.35 -7.87
C VAL A 86 -3.66 -11.62 -9.19
N LYS A 87 -3.08 -10.58 -9.78
CA LYS A 87 -2.31 -10.67 -11.02
C LYS A 87 -0.93 -10.05 -10.83
N ILE A 88 0.10 -10.82 -11.14
CA ILE A 88 1.47 -10.32 -11.18
C ILE A 88 1.68 -9.65 -12.54
N ILE A 89 2.12 -8.39 -12.52
CA ILE A 89 2.47 -7.62 -13.70
C ILE A 89 3.99 -7.53 -13.75
N GLU A 90 4.57 -8.49 -14.45
CA GLU A 90 5.98 -8.46 -14.83
C GLU A 90 6.15 -7.52 -16.02
N ALA A 91 6.77 -6.38 -15.78
CA ALA A 91 7.01 -5.41 -16.83
C ALA A 91 8.36 -4.72 -16.63
N ASN A 92 9.05 -4.51 -17.75
CA ASN A 92 10.18 -3.60 -17.77
C ASN A 92 9.73 -2.17 -17.37
N ARG A 93 10.68 -1.25 -17.23
CA ARG A 93 10.39 0.14 -16.80
C ARG A 93 9.33 0.82 -17.67
N GLU A 94 9.35 0.59 -18.98
CA GLU A 94 8.38 1.14 -19.92
C GLU A 94 6.97 0.58 -19.67
N GLY A 95 6.82 -0.75 -19.58
CA GLY A 95 5.53 -1.40 -19.33
C GLY A 95 4.92 -0.98 -18.00
N ARG A 96 5.74 -0.79 -16.96
CA ARG A 96 5.28 -0.25 -15.67
C ARG A 96 4.71 1.17 -15.77
N LEU A 97 5.38 2.05 -16.52
CA LEU A 97 4.87 3.40 -16.75
C LEU A 97 3.57 3.38 -17.55
N LYS A 98 3.47 2.54 -18.59
CA LYS A 98 2.21 2.34 -19.33
C LYS A 98 1.10 1.84 -18.42
N TYR A 99 1.42 0.92 -17.52
CA TYR A 99 0.46 0.36 -16.58
C TYR A 99 -0.06 1.41 -15.59
N ILE A 100 0.83 2.21 -15.00
CA ILE A 100 0.43 3.33 -14.14
C ILE A 100 -0.46 4.30 -14.92
N LEU A 101 -0.02 4.75 -16.10
CA LEU A 101 -0.76 5.73 -16.90
C LEU A 101 -2.15 5.23 -17.31
N LYS A 102 -2.30 3.93 -17.56
CA LYS A 102 -3.59 3.32 -17.91
C LYS A 102 -4.53 3.30 -16.71
N ASN A 103 -4.06 2.87 -15.55
CA ASN A 103 -4.92 2.68 -14.37
C ASN A 103 -5.13 3.97 -13.56
N GLU A 104 -4.30 4.98 -13.76
CA GLU A 104 -4.43 6.31 -13.15
C GLU A 104 -4.92 7.34 -14.18
N ASP A 105 -5.59 6.92 -15.25
CA ASP A 105 -5.90 7.81 -16.38
C ASP A 105 -6.95 8.88 -16.05
N GLU A 106 -8.03 8.54 -15.36
CA GLU A 106 -9.05 9.54 -15.01
C GLU A 106 -8.69 10.32 -13.74
N GLN A 107 -8.22 9.59 -12.74
CA GLN A 107 -7.92 10.08 -11.41
C GLN A 107 -6.98 9.10 -10.71
N ARG A 108 -6.43 9.50 -9.56
CA ARG A 108 -5.66 8.59 -8.72
C ARG A 108 -5.90 8.82 -7.22
N LEU A 109 -5.90 7.72 -6.47
CA LEU A 109 -5.70 7.69 -5.03
C LEU A 109 -4.43 6.87 -4.78
N VAL A 110 -3.37 7.53 -4.32
CA VAL A 110 -2.05 6.92 -4.18
C VAL A 110 -1.49 7.07 -2.77
N ILE A 111 -0.93 5.98 -2.26
CA ILE A 111 -0.18 5.94 -1.00
C ILE A 111 1.29 5.84 -1.35
N HIS A 112 2.03 6.86 -0.94
CA HIS A 112 3.45 7.01 -1.18
C HIS A 112 4.24 6.66 0.09
N PRO A 113 5.11 5.63 0.04
CA PRO A 113 5.99 5.31 1.16
C PRO A 113 7.17 6.28 1.26
N LYS A 114 7.41 7.07 0.20
CA LYS A 114 8.53 7.98 0.08
C LYS A 114 8.09 9.31 -0.50
N PHE A 115 8.51 10.37 0.16
CA PHE A 115 8.45 11.74 -0.31
C PHE A 115 9.80 12.15 -0.95
N PRO A 116 9.81 12.89 -2.07
CA PRO A 116 8.65 13.25 -2.89
C PRO A 116 8.14 12.07 -3.74
N ALA A 117 6.91 12.17 -4.24
CA ALA A 117 6.45 11.26 -5.29
C ALA A 117 7.39 11.32 -6.49
N SER A 118 7.54 10.19 -7.19
CA SER A 118 8.43 10.10 -8.37
C SER A 118 8.17 11.16 -9.44
N VAL A 119 6.96 11.69 -9.54
CA VAL A 119 6.61 12.70 -10.55
C VAL A 119 7.27 14.04 -10.23
N TYR A 120 7.19 14.52 -8.99
CA TYR A 120 7.84 15.76 -8.58
C TYR A 120 9.37 15.65 -8.67
N ARG A 121 9.93 14.50 -8.28
CA ARG A 121 11.36 14.23 -8.48
C ARG A 121 11.75 14.31 -9.95
N ASP A 122 10.99 13.67 -10.84
CA ASP A 122 11.35 13.59 -12.26
C ASP A 122 11.29 14.98 -12.93
N VAL A 123 10.58 15.96 -12.34
CA VAL A 123 10.60 17.38 -12.75
C VAL A 123 11.87 18.10 -12.26
N ILE A 124 12.20 17.97 -10.96
CA ILE A 124 13.30 18.74 -10.35
C ILE A 124 14.66 18.14 -10.68
N THR A 125 14.81 16.83 -10.54
CA THR A 125 16.09 16.14 -10.77
C THR A 125 15.91 14.92 -11.67
N PRO A 126 15.84 15.11 -13.00
CA PRO A 126 15.64 14.02 -13.96
C PRO A 126 16.81 13.02 -14.03
N GLN A 127 17.96 13.29 -13.41
CA GLN A 127 19.25 12.66 -13.75
C GLN A 127 19.89 11.73 -12.70
N PHE A 128 19.28 11.46 -11.53
CA PHE A 128 19.94 10.62 -10.51
C PHE A 128 20.22 9.16 -10.94
N TYR A 129 19.61 8.69 -12.02
CA TYR A 129 19.90 7.39 -12.60
C TYR A 129 20.43 7.59 -14.02
N LEU A 130 21.76 7.60 -14.17
CA LEU A 130 22.55 7.58 -15.41
C LEU A 130 22.32 6.30 -16.26
N GLN A 131 21.13 5.69 -16.19
CA GLN A 131 20.75 4.68 -17.17
C GLN A 131 20.45 5.41 -18.48
N LYS A 132 21.00 4.95 -19.61
CA LYS A 132 20.53 5.35 -20.94
C LYS A 132 19.03 5.04 -21.02
N GLU A 133 18.20 6.03 -20.73
CA GLU A 133 16.75 5.88 -20.83
C GLU A 133 16.35 5.90 -22.30
N ASN A 134 15.61 4.89 -22.73
CA ASN A 134 14.97 4.88 -24.05
C ASN A 134 14.04 6.11 -24.17
N ASN A 135 14.01 6.74 -25.34
CA ASN A 135 13.09 7.83 -25.68
C ASN A 135 11.65 7.52 -25.28
N LYS A 136 11.19 6.27 -25.41
CA LYS A 136 9.83 5.89 -25.01
C LYS A 136 9.57 6.05 -23.51
N VAL A 137 10.55 5.75 -22.66
CA VAL A 137 10.43 5.95 -21.20
C VAL A 137 10.35 7.43 -20.88
N LYS A 138 11.13 8.27 -21.57
CA LYS A 138 11.09 9.73 -21.41
C LYS A 138 9.72 10.31 -21.79
N GLU A 139 9.16 9.88 -22.93
CA GLU A 139 7.81 10.29 -23.35
C GLU A 139 6.74 9.90 -22.31
N LEU A 140 6.79 8.67 -21.78
CA LEU A 140 5.80 8.21 -20.80
C LEU A 140 5.94 8.96 -19.46
N LYS A 141 7.17 9.27 -19.03
CA LYS A 141 7.40 10.12 -17.86
C LYS A 141 6.83 11.52 -18.07
N GLN A 142 7.11 12.13 -19.22
CA GLN A 142 6.61 13.46 -19.54
C GLN A 142 5.08 13.47 -19.54
N LYS A 143 4.44 12.49 -20.20
CA LYS A 143 2.98 12.33 -20.17
C LYS A 143 2.43 12.24 -18.74
N ARG A 144 3.13 11.55 -17.84
CA ARG A 144 2.73 11.44 -16.43
C ARG A 144 2.92 12.77 -15.68
N ILE A 145 4.01 13.50 -15.95
CA ILE A 145 4.28 14.83 -15.41
C ILE A 145 3.20 15.80 -15.85
N ASP A 146 2.96 15.92 -17.16
CA ASP A 146 1.96 16.82 -17.75
C ASP A 146 0.57 16.57 -17.14
N LYS A 147 0.23 15.29 -16.98
CA LYS A 147 -1.03 14.89 -16.35
C LYS A 147 -1.12 15.30 -14.88
N MET A 148 -0.04 15.11 -14.13
CA MET A 148 -0.01 15.49 -12.72
C MET A 148 -0.08 16.99 -12.50
N LEU A 149 0.62 17.76 -13.33
CA LEU A 149 0.62 19.22 -13.27
C LEU A 149 -0.64 19.84 -13.89
N ASN A 150 -1.40 19.09 -14.67
CA ASN A 150 -2.68 19.55 -15.18
C ASN A 150 -3.65 19.82 -14.03
N TYR A 151 -4.16 21.05 -13.99
CA TYR A 151 -5.06 21.55 -12.96
C TYR A 151 -6.38 20.74 -12.84
N ALA A 152 -6.89 20.23 -13.97
CA ALA A 152 -8.16 19.48 -14.00
C ALA A 152 -8.03 18.01 -13.55
N TYR A 153 -6.82 17.46 -13.50
CA TYR A 153 -6.61 16.06 -13.17
C TYR A 153 -6.81 15.81 -11.67
N LYS A 154 -7.63 14.82 -11.30
CA LYS A 154 -7.95 14.51 -9.91
C LYS A 154 -6.90 13.61 -9.26
N SER A 155 -6.36 14.02 -8.13
CA SER A 155 -5.29 13.30 -7.43
C SER A 155 -5.40 13.45 -5.92
N ASP A 156 -5.60 12.34 -5.24
CA ASP A 156 -5.49 12.22 -3.78
C ASP A 156 -4.17 11.51 -3.45
N GLU A 157 -3.25 12.22 -2.81
CA GLU A 157 -1.92 11.71 -2.47
C GLU A 157 -1.73 11.62 -0.96
N TRP A 158 -1.38 10.43 -0.48
CA TRP A 158 -1.03 10.18 0.91
C TRP A 158 0.48 10.00 1.03
N HIS A 159 1.13 10.87 1.78
CA HIS A 159 2.57 10.82 2.03
C HIS A 159 2.87 10.67 3.52
N ASP A 160 3.79 9.77 3.85
CA ASP A 160 4.23 9.56 5.23
C ASP A 160 5.01 10.78 5.76
N ILE A 161 4.62 11.27 6.95
CA ILE A 161 5.24 12.43 7.60
C ILE A 161 6.71 12.18 7.86
N ARG A 162 7.08 11.00 8.37
CA ARG A 162 8.48 10.66 8.64
C ARG A 162 9.30 10.70 7.36
N SER A 163 8.77 10.23 6.24
CA SER A 163 9.45 10.36 4.94
C SER A 163 9.60 11.81 4.49
N LEU A 164 8.61 12.68 4.70
CA LEU A 164 8.71 14.10 4.39
C LEU A 164 9.81 14.79 5.21
N LEU A 165 9.86 14.51 6.52
CA LEU A 165 10.88 15.06 7.41
C LEU A 165 12.29 14.55 7.06
N ASN A 166 12.42 13.26 6.74
CA ASN A 166 13.69 12.69 6.25
C ASN A 166 14.13 13.36 4.94
N PHE A 167 13.21 13.62 4.01
CA PHE A 167 13.52 14.34 2.78
C PHE A 167 14.02 15.77 3.05
N CYS A 168 13.46 16.46 4.03
CA CYS A 168 13.89 17.82 4.37
C CYS A 168 15.25 17.82 5.08
N PHE A 169 15.40 17.00 6.13
CA PHE A 169 16.46 17.19 7.14
C PHE A 169 17.46 16.04 7.27
N SER A 170 17.22 14.87 6.67
CA SER A 170 18.19 13.77 6.77
C SER A 170 19.40 14.04 5.89
N GLU A 171 20.60 13.91 6.46
CA GLU A 171 21.87 13.95 5.73
C GLU A 171 22.22 12.58 5.12
N ILE A 172 21.75 11.49 5.72
CA ILE A 172 22.08 10.13 5.30
C ILE A 172 21.06 9.64 4.28
N GLY A 173 21.55 9.22 3.10
CA GLY A 173 20.71 8.64 2.05
C GLY A 173 19.84 9.65 1.29
N ASN A 174 20.01 10.94 1.57
CA ASN A 174 19.34 12.03 0.89
C ASN A 174 20.31 12.69 -0.10
N ARG A 175 20.02 12.55 -1.40
CA ARG A 175 20.93 13.03 -2.47
C ARG A 175 20.57 14.42 -3.00
N TYR A 176 19.49 15.01 -2.50
CA TYR A 176 19.02 16.30 -2.98
C TYR A 176 19.82 17.43 -2.34
N THR A 177 20.21 18.41 -3.14
CA THR A 177 20.73 19.67 -2.61
C THR A 177 19.61 20.42 -1.89
N GLN A 178 19.97 21.42 -1.11
CA GLN A 178 19.00 22.23 -0.39
C GLN A 178 18.07 22.98 -1.34
N GLU A 179 18.60 23.49 -2.45
CA GLU A 179 17.84 24.14 -3.51
C GLU A 179 16.84 23.17 -4.15
N GLU A 180 17.25 21.92 -4.41
CA GLU A 180 16.36 20.89 -4.96
C GLU A 180 15.26 20.49 -3.97
N LYS A 181 15.57 20.43 -2.67
CA LYS A 181 14.58 20.19 -1.62
C LYS A 181 13.52 21.29 -1.60
N ILE A 182 13.97 22.55 -1.60
CA ILE A 182 13.09 23.72 -1.63
C ILE A 182 12.24 23.72 -2.90
N ALA A 183 12.85 23.56 -4.08
CA ALA A 183 12.16 23.54 -5.36
C ALA A 183 11.13 22.41 -5.46
N THR A 184 11.43 21.24 -4.88
CA THR A 184 10.48 20.12 -4.80
C THR A 184 9.27 20.49 -3.95
N LEU A 185 9.48 21.06 -2.75
CA LEU A 185 8.36 21.47 -1.88
C LEU A 185 7.54 22.58 -2.54
N GLU A 186 8.19 23.57 -3.16
CA GLU A 186 7.53 24.65 -3.90
C GLU A 186 6.70 24.12 -5.09
N LEU A 187 7.21 23.13 -5.82
CA LEU A 187 6.46 22.48 -6.89
C LEU A 187 5.21 21.75 -6.37
N VAL A 188 5.32 21.05 -5.23
CA VAL A 188 4.17 20.39 -4.60
C VAL A 188 3.16 21.42 -4.13
N VAL A 189 3.59 22.50 -3.47
CA VAL A 189 2.74 23.62 -3.07
C VAL A 189 2.02 24.21 -4.29
N HIS A 190 2.75 24.54 -5.35
CA HIS A 190 2.17 25.08 -6.57
C HIS A 190 1.14 24.14 -7.22
N THR A 191 1.36 22.83 -7.13
CA THR A 191 0.44 21.83 -7.70
C THR A 191 -0.88 21.77 -6.93
N ILE A 192 -0.87 21.97 -5.61
CA ILE A 192 -2.06 21.83 -4.74
C ILE A 192 -2.73 23.16 -4.39
N HIS A 193 -2.01 24.28 -4.49
CA HIS A 193 -2.49 25.60 -4.12
C HIS A 193 -3.74 25.98 -4.91
N GLU A 194 -4.81 26.31 -4.20
CA GLU A 194 -6.14 26.64 -4.77
C GLU A 194 -6.66 25.60 -5.79
N ASN A 195 -6.20 24.34 -5.72
CA ASN A 195 -6.58 23.29 -6.65
C ASN A 195 -7.44 22.22 -5.98
N TYR A 196 -8.75 22.37 -6.05
CA TYR A 196 -9.71 21.43 -5.45
C TYR A 196 -9.67 20.01 -6.03
N ASN A 197 -9.03 19.80 -7.19
CA ASN A 197 -8.83 18.47 -7.77
C ASN A 197 -7.61 17.75 -7.18
N LYS A 198 -6.75 18.44 -6.41
CA LYS A 198 -5.54 17.87 -5.82
C LYS A 198 -5.65 17.92 -4.31
N ARG A 199 -5.50 16.77 -3.66
CA ARG A 199 -5.49 16.68 -2.20
C ARG A 199 -4.22 16.01 -1.75
N LEU A 200 -3.50 16.69 -0.87
CA LEU A 200 -2.32 16.15 -0.22
C LEU A 200 -2.67 15.83 1.23
N TYR A 201 -2.42 14.60 1.63
CA TYR A 201 -2.55 14.12 2.99
C TYR A 201 -1.16 13.75 3.51
N LEU A 202 -0.78 14.32 4.65
CA LEU A 202 0.45 13.95 5.35
C LEU A 202 0.06 13.10 6.56
N PHE A 203 0.39 11.81 6.56
CA PHE A 203 -0.10 10.88 7.58
C PHE A 203 1.01 10.26 8.42
N ASP A 204 0.63 9.84 9.62
CA ASP A 204 1.45 9.03 10.52
C ASP A 204 1.18 7.54 10.25
N SER A 205 2.16 6.88 9.61
CA SER A 205 2.12 5.43 9.32
C SER A 205 2.07 4.55 10.56
N PHE A 206 2.47 5.04 11.74
CA PHE A 206 2.45 4.28 12.99
C PHE A 206 1.10 4.36 13.72
N SER A 207 0.30 5.39 13.46
CA SER A 207 -0.97 5.64 14.15
C SER A 207 -2.01 4.52 13.95
N LYS A 208 -2.11 3.98 12.74
CA LYS A 208 -2.95 2.83 12.38
C LYS A 208 -2.26 1.96 11.35
N LYS A 209 -1.40 1.06 11.83
CA LYS A 209 -0.58 0.21 10.95
C LYS A 209 -1.43 -0.64 10.00
N ILE A 210 -1.18 -0.49 8.70
CA ILE A 210 -1.40 -1.56 7.73
C ILE A 210 -0.03 -2.04 7.29
N TYR A 211 0.41 -3.16 7.89
CA TYR A 211 1.74 -3.72 7.63
C TYR A 211 2.00 -3.90 6.14
N GLY A 212 3.02 -3.21 5.63
CA GLY A 212 3.56 -3.40 4.28
C GLY A 212 3.06 -2.40 3.25
N LEU A 213 1.86 -1.82 3.40
CA LEU A 213 1.35 -0.80 2.47
C LEU A 213 2.00 0.57 2.66
N ASP A 214 2.42 0.88 3.88
CA ASP A 214 3.22 2.05 4.25
C ASP A 214 4.65 2.01 3.67
N ALA A 215 5.13 0.83 3.27
CA ALA A 215 6.44 0.62 2.68
C ALA A 215 6.42 0.54 1.13
N MET A 216 5.24 0.49 0.52
CA MET A 216 5.06 0.24 -0.91
C MET A 216 4.26 1.34 -1.59
N TYR A 217 4.66 1.71 -2.81
CA TYR A 217 3.79 2.52 -3.66
C TYR A 217 2.52 1.74 -3.91
N THR A 218 1.37 2.29 -3.53
CA THR A 218 0.06 1.66 -3.70
C THR A 218 -0.86 2.63 -4.42
N SER A 219 -1.57 2.16 -5.43
CA SER A 219 -2.56 2.91 -6.19
C SER A 219 -3.90 2.18 -6.12
N VAL A 220 -4.96 2.92 -5.84
CA VAL A 220 -6.29 2.40 -5.59
C VAL A 220 -7.29 3.06 -6.54
N ASP A 221 -7.92 2.24 -7.36
CA ASP A 221 -9.06 2.61 -8.20
C ASP A 221 -10.30 1.86 -7.72
N ILE A 222 -11.06 2.54 -6.86
CA ILE A 222 -12.29 2.01 -6.29
C ILE A 222 -13.40 1.83 -7.33
N LYS A 223 -13.41 2.61 -8.41
CA LYS A 223 -14.47 2.53 -9.44
C LYS A 223 -14.35 1.21 -10.20
N ASN A 224 -13.12 0.84 -10.55
CA ASN A 224 -12.84 -0.39 -11.28
C ASN A 224 -12.54 -1.59 -10.37
N ASN A 225 -12.59 -1.42 -9.04
CA ASN A 225 -12.19 -2.41 -8.05
C ASN A 225 -10.77 -2.95 -8.28
N ILE A 226 -9.84 -2.06 -8.63
CA ILE A 226 -8.44 -2.39 -8.88
C ILE A 226 -7.59 -1.70 -7.84
N MET A 227 -6.70 -2.43 -7.20
CA MET A 227 -5.58 -1.88 -6.46
C MET A 227 -4.30 -2.48 -7.02
N PHE A 228 -3.22 -1.71 -7.10
CA PHE A 228 -1.92 -2.30 -7.40
C PHE A 228 -0.84 -1.66 -6.56
N PHE A 229 0.19 -2.44 -6.23
CA PHE A 229 1.34 -1.94 -5.50
C PHE A 229 2.65 -2.49 -6.05
N LYS A 230 3.72 -1.71 -5.85
CA LYS A 230 5.06 -2.09 -6.28
C LYS A 230 5.66 -3.06 -5.25
N SER A 231 6.07 -4.24 -5.69
CA SER A 231 6.77 -5.19 -4.82
C SER A 231 8.11 -4.58 -4.32
N PRO A 232 8.50 -4.81 -3.05
CA PRO A 232 9.79 -4.35 -2.52
C PRO A 232 10.98 -5.15 -3.05
N LEU A 233 10.77 -6.46 -3.27
CA LEU A 233 11.84 -7.42 -3.60
C LEU A 233 12.11 -7.48 -5.09
N GLU A 234 11.09 -7.22 -5.91
CA GLU A 234 11.16 -7.36 -7.35
C GLU A 234 10.61 -6.12 -8.05
N SER A 235 11.08 -5.86 -9.27
CA SER A 235 10.58 -4.75 -10.09
C SER A 235 9.20 -5.02 -10.71
N ILE A 236 8.32 -5.73 -10.01
CA ILE A 236 6.97 -6.13 -10.44
C ILE A 236 5.89 -5.27 -9.77
N PHE A 237 4.71 -5.20 -10.41
CA PHE A 237 3.49 -4.78 -9.73
C PHE A 237 2.65 -6.00 -9.38
N ILE A 238 2.01 -5.95 -8.22
CA ILE A 238 0.97 -6.90 -7.83
C ILE A 238 -0.35 -6.16 -7.95
N GLU A 239 -1.20 -6.59 -8.88
CA GLU A 239 -2.58 -6.12 -9.04
C GLU A 239 -3.50 -7.00 -8.18
N ILE A 240 -4.40 -6.37 -7.43
CA ILE A 240 -5.45 -6.99 -6.64
C ILE A 240 -6.80 -6.50 -7.18
N ARG A 241 -7.67 -7.44 -7.52
CA ARG A 241 -9.05 -7.22 -7.99
C ARG A 241 -10.10 -7.66 -6.98
N ASN A 242 -9.68 -8.21 -5.85
CA ASN A 242 -10.58 -8.60 -4.78
C ASN A 242 -11.30 -7.39 -4.19
N LYS A 243 -12.60 -7.24 -4.48
CA LYS A 243 -13.43 -6.10 -4.10
C LYS A 243 -13.35 -5.78 -2.61
N GLU A 244 -13.46 -6.78 -1.73
CA GLU A 244 -13.44 -6.57 -0.28
C GLU A 244 -12.12 -5.95 0.20
N ILE A 245 -10.98 -6.42 -0.35
CA ILE A 245 -9.67 -5.88 -0.02
C ILE A 245 -9.54 -4.45 -0.54
N VAL A 246 -9.90 -4.20 -1.81
CA VAL A 246 -9.82 -2.87 -2.42
C VAL A 246 -10.67 -1.86 -1.65
N GLU A 247 -11.93 -2.23 -1.32
CA GLU A 247 -12.82 -1.40 -0.51
C GLU A 247 -12.28 -1.17 0.90
N LYS A 248 -11.70 -2.18 1.54
CA LYS A 248 -11.11 -2.05 2.88
C LYS A 248 -9.93 -1.07 2.88
N ILE A 249 -9.03 -1.15 1.90
CA ILE A 249 -7.92 -0.21 1.79
C ILE A 249 -8.41 1.19 1.43
N HIS A 250 -9.34 1.31 0.48
CA HIS A 250 -9.94 2.59 0.13
C HIS A 250 -10.59 3.26 1.35
N ARG A 251 -11.43 2.54 2.10
CA ARG A 251 -12.07 3.04 3.32
C ARG A 251 -11.05 3.45 4.36
N HIS A 252 -9.98 2.68 4.54
CA HIS A 252 -8.92 3.03 5.46
C HIS A 252 -8.28 4.38 5.13
N PHE A 253 -8.19 4.81 3.88
CA PHE A 253 -7.61 6.12 3.54
C PHE A 253 -8.65 7.21 3.24
N THR A 254 -9.95 6.92 3.30
CA THR A 254 -10.99 7.91 2.92
C THR A 254 -12.06 8.13 3.98
N LEU A 255 -12.28 7.17 4.88
CA LEU A 255 -13.24 7.31 5.97
C LEU A 255 -12.56 7.88 7.22
N ALA A 256 -13.03 9.04 7.69
CA ALA A 256 -12.45 9.77 8.82
C ALA A 256 -12.27 8.92 10.11
N LYS A 257 -13.17 7.97 10.38
CA LYS A 257 -13.08 7.08 11.54
C LYS A 257 -11.99 6.02 11.39
N GLU A 258 -11.73 5.57 10.17
CA GLU A 258 -10.77 4.49 9.86
C GLU A 258 -9.40 5.02 9.50
N SER A 259 -9.31 6.25 8.99
CA SER A 259 -8.06 6.86 8.53
C SER A 259 -6.96 6.97 9.58
N PRO A 260 -5.69 6.81 9.18
CA PRO A 260 -4.56 7.12 10.05
C PRO A 260 -4.63 8.58 10.47
N MET A 261 -3.97 8.93 11.57
CA MET A 261 -3.83 10.33 11.95
C MET A 261 -3.07 11.07 10.85
N HIS A 262 -3.60 12.21 10.42
CA HIS A 262 -3.07 12.94 9.27
C HIS A 262 -3.34 14.45 9.36
N VAL A 263 -2.55 15.20 8.60
CA VAL A 263 -2.80 16.61 8.26
C VAL A 263 -3.88 16.66 7.20
N LYS A 264 -4.91 17.48 7.43
CA LYS A 264 -6.00 17.69 6.46
C LYS A 264 -5.47 18.38 5.20
N PRO A 265 -6.07 18.15 4.02
CA PRO A 265 -5.65 18.78 2.78
C PRO A 265 -5.61 20.31 2.82
N SER A 266 -6.55 20.93 3.55
CA SER A 266 -6.60 22.40 3.73
C SER A 266 -5.37 22.97 4.44
N ASP A 267 -4.70 22.17 5.26
CA ASP A 267 -3.58 22.60 6.09
C ASP A 267 -2.24 22.07 5.59
N ALA A 268 -2.25 21.13 4.63
CA ALA A 268 -1.04 20.53 4.06
C ALA A 268 -0.15 21.59 3.39
N GLU A 269 -0.76 22.55 2.68
CA GLU A 269 -0.02 23.67 2.07
C GLU A 269 0.74 24.47 3.13
N LYS A 270 0.09 24.82 4.24
CA LYS A 270 0.70 25.58 5.34
C LYS A 270 1.90 24.84 5.93
N ILE A 271 1.78 23.52 6.12
CA ILE A 271 2.91 22.69 6.60
C ILE A 271 4.08 22.75 5.62
N LEU A 272 3.84 22.60 4.31
CA LEU A 272 4.91 22.67 3.31
C LEU A 272 5.55 24.06 3.27
N GLN A 273 4.78 25.14 3.39
CA GLN A 273 5.29 26.52 3.46
C GLN A 273 6.18 26.74 4.69
N ILE A 274 5.81 26.21 5.85
CA ILE A 274 6.67 26.23 7.05
C ILE A 274 7.99 25.52 6.75
N LEU A 275 7.95 24.31 6.20
CA LEU A 275 9.16 23.55 5.87
C LEU A 275 10.06 24.28 4.85
N ILE A 276 9.48 24.90 3.83
CA ILE A 276 10.21 25.74 2.86
C ILE A 276 10.93 26.89 3.57
N SER A 277 10.23 27.59 4.47
CA SER A 277 10.80 28.73 5.21
C SER A 277 11.96 28.29 6.11
N ILE A 278 11.80 27.18 6.82
CA ILE A 278 12.83 26.59 7.68
C ILE A 278 14.07 26.20 6.85
N LEU A 279 13.86 25.54 5.70
CA LEU A 279 14.96 25.18 4.82
C LEU A 279 15.66 26.41 4.24
N LYS A 280 14.94 27.45 3.81
CA LYS A 280 15.56 28.71 3.31
C LYS A 280 16.43 29.40 4.37
N GLN A 281 16.12 29.21 5.64
CA GLN A 281 16.86 29.79 6.77
C GLN A 281 17.98 28.89 7.31
N ASN A 282 18.27 27.74 6.68
CA ASN A 282 19.24 26.74 7.17
C ASN A 282 18.94 26.26 8.61
N LYS A 283 17.65 26.19 8.98
CA LYS A 283 17.21 25.77 10.31
C LYS A 283 17.06 24.26 10.40
N THR A 284 17.02 23.76 11.63
CA THR A 284 17.04 22.33 11.95
C THR A 284 15.64 21.71 11.97
N LEU A 285 15.60 20.37 12.08
CA LEU A 285 14.35 19.63 12.29
C LEU A 285 13.61 20.03 13.58
N ILE A 286 14.35 20.42 14.64
CA ILE A 286 13.77 20.89 15.90
C ILE A 286 13.06 22.21 15.68
N ASP A 287 13.68 23.14 14.95
CA ASP A 287 13.06 24.42 14.59
C ASP A 287 11.80 24.21 13.75
N ALA A 288 11.84 23.25 12.82
CA ALA A 288 10.67 22.87 12.01
C ALA A 288 9.51 22.39 12.87
N TYR A 289 9.78 21.51 13.83
CA TYR A 289 8.78 21.04 14.78
C TYR A 289 8.21 22.19 15.62
N THR A 290 9.08 23.05 16.17
CA THR A 290 8.66 24.18 17.00
C THR A 290 7.72 25.09 16.22
N GLU A 291 8.06 25.42 14.97
CA GLU A 291 7.22 26.27 14.13
C GLU A 291 5.88 25.61 13.77
N ILE A 292 5.89 24.31 13.44
CA ILE A 292 4.66 23.55 13.18
C ILE A 292 3.75 23.52 14.43
N ASN A 293 4.33 23.32 15.62
CA ASN A 293 3.60 23.29 16.88
C ASN A 293 3.04 24.66 17.27
N LEU A 294 3.75 25.75 16.96
CA LEU A 294 3.29 27.12 17.20
C LEU A 294 2.21 27.56 16.22
N GLN A 295 2.36 27.24 14.93
CA GLN A 295 1.48 27.76 13.89
C GLN A 295 0.29 26.85 13.54
N THR A 296 0.28 25.59 13.98
CA THR A 296 -0.72 24.59 13.58
C THR A 296 -1.15 23.71 14.75
N SER A 297 -2.28 23.04 14.61
CA SER A 297 -2.76 22.04 15.58
C SER A 297 -2.09 20.67 15.45
N TYR A 298 -1.08 20.52 14.59
CA TYR A 298 -0.47 19.22 14.27
C TYR A 298 0.82 18.92 15.02
N GLY A 299 1.20 19.73 16.02
CA GLY A 299 2.43 19.55 16.80
C GLY A 299 2.61 18.12 17.34
N THR A 300 1.61 17.58 18.05
CA THR A 300 1.65 16.19 18.56
C THR A 300 1.81 15.16 17.45
N LEU A 301 1.15 15.34 16.30
CA LEU A 301 1.25 14.43 15.16
C LEU A 301 2.69 14.40 14.62
N PHE A 302 3.33 15.56 14.48
CA PHE A 302 4.72 15.64 14.03
C PHE A 302 5.70 15.10 15.09
N LYS A 303 5.47 15.38 16.38
CA LYS A 303 6.29 14.84 17.48
C LYS A 303 6.38 13.31 17.42
N ASN A 304 5.25 12.63 17.19
CA ASN A 304 5.18 11.17 17.12
C ASN A 304 5.98 10.55 15.96
N ASN A 305 6.28 11.35 14.92
CA ASN A 305 7.05 10.90 13.75
C ASN A 305 8.57 11.15 13.89
N LEU A 306 9.02 11.72 15.01
CA LEU A 306 10.43 11.95 15.32
C LEU A 306 11.02 10.77 16.10
N SER A 307 12.35 10.58 16.03
CA SER A 307 13.01 9.58 16.87
C SER A 307 12.90 9.94 18.35
N LEU A 308 12.90 8.93 19.23
CA LEU A 308 12.81 9.14 20.69
C LEU A 308 13.88 10.11 21.20
N SER A 309 15.12 9.99 20.71
CA SER A 309 16.23 10.88 21.05
C SER A 309 15.99 12.36 20.69
N ILE A 310 15.19 12.62 19.64
CA ILE A 310 14.82 13.98 19.28
C ILE A 310 13.64 14.42 20.13
N GLN A 311 12.67 13.55 20.38
CA GLN A 311 11.52 13.86 21.24
C GLN A 311 11.92 14.26 22.67
N GLU A 312 12.98 13.66 23.22
CA GLU A 312 13.53 14.00 24.53
C GLU A 312 14.16 15.41 24.58
N ARG A 313 14.47 16.00 23.43
CA ARG A 313 15.07 17.34 23.29
C ARG A 313 14.04 18.44 23.01
N LEU A 314 12.74 18.10 22.93
CA LEU A 314 11.61 18.99 22.58
C LEU A 314 10.75 19.32 23.79
#